data_AF-A0A968J459-F1
#
_entry.id   AF-A0A968J459-F1
#
_cell.length_a   1.000
_cell.length_b   1.000
_cell.length_c   1.000
_cell.angle_alpha   90.00
_cell.angle_beta   90.00
_cell.angle_gamma   90.00
#
_symmetry.space_group_name_H-M   'P 1'
#
loop_
_entity.id
_entity.type
_entity.pdbx_description
1 polymer ?
#
loop_
_entity_poly.entity_id
_entity_poly.type
_entity_poly.pdbx_seq_one_letter_code
_entity_poly.pdbx_strand_id
1 'polypeptide(L)'
;MQDIQSVLGRIILYGDEGDEEIQAGEILGYWITCDDPDEVVYLADQLNQDFFETVQILPDLEDEFAICQPALYISQVFLEPQWRGHSLALESTALYIHFLANHGFIFFSPAPPGVRESPERERQIKRLRRYWRKLGIHHYNPEHNVMWQAGWSYNEWLESQAQRD
;
A
#
# COMPACT_ATOMS: atom_id res chain seq x y z
N MET A 1 14.54 -3.95 -18.45
CA MET A 1 13.12 -3.66 -18.75
C MET A 1 12.61 -2.97 -17.51
N GLN A 2 12.60 -1.65 -17.54
CA GLN A 2 12.15 -0.79 -16.44
C GLN A 2 10.69 -0.46 -16.74
N ASP A 3 9.80 -0.67 -15.78
CA ASP A 3 8.36 -0.56 -16.00
C ASP A 3 7.64 -0.16 -14.71
N ILE A 4 6.54 0.57 -14.86
CA ILE A 4 5.53 0.77 -13.84
C ILE A 4 4.30 -0.02 -14.26
N GLN A 5 3.97 -1.05 -13.50
CA GLN A 5 2.84 -1.92 -13.79
C GLN A 5 1.72 -1.70 -12.77
N SER A 6 0.52 -1.38 -13.26
CA SER A 6 -0.68 -1.45 -12.43
C SER A 6 -0.96 -2.91 -12.09
N VAL A 7 -1.04 -3.23 -10.80
CA VAL A 7 -1.32 -4.57 -10.30
C VAL A 7 -2.64 -4.53 -9.52
N LEU A 8 -3.55 -5.43 -9.87
CA LEU A 8 -4.86 -5.55 -9.25
C LEU A 8 -4.95 -6.88 -8.51
N GLY A 9 -5.13 -6.82 -7.20
CA GLY A 9 -5.49 -7.94 -6.36
C GLY A 9 -7.01 -7.99 -6.16
N ARG A 10 -7.62 -9.18 -6.30
CA ARG A 10 -9.02 -9.41 -5.95
C ARG A 10 -9.10 -10.14 -4.62
N ILE A 11 -9.98 -9.68 -3.74
CA ILE A 11 -10.29 -10.37 -2.48
C ILE A 11 -11.46 -11.28 -2.77
N ILE A 12 -11.20 -12.59 -2.88
CA ILE A 12 -12.20 -13.62 -3.20
C ILE A 12 -12.44 -14.46 -1.95
N LEU A 13 -13.72 -14.67 -1.61
CA LEU A 13 -14.16 -15.62 -0.61
C LEU A 13 -14.73 -16.85 -1.32
N TYR A 14 -14.42 -18.01 -0.81
CA TYR A 14 -14.96 -19.29 -1.29
C TYR A 14 -16.05 -19.74 -0.33
N GLY A 15 -17.22 -20.09 -0.88
CA GLY A 15 -18.29 -20.71 -0.09
C GLY A 15 -17.89 -22.09 0.45
N ASP A 16 -18.65 -22.59 1.44
CA ASP A 16 -18.37 -23.88 2.10
C ASP A 16 -18.37 -25.08 1.12
N GLU A 17 -19.06 -24.97 -0.02
CA GLU A 17 -19.09 -26.00 -1.07
C GLU A 17 -18.04 -25.77 -2.18
N GLY A 18 -17.22 -24.72 -2.08
CA GLY A 18 -16.09 -24.45 -2.98
C GLY A 18 -16.43 -23.96 -4.40
N ASP A 19 -17.70 -24.08 -4.81
CA ASP A 19 -18.13 -23.78 -6.18
C ASP A 19 -18.59 -22.31 -6.41
N GLU A 20 -18.79 -21.54 -5.33
CA GLU A 20 -19.19 -20.13 -5.42
C GLU A 20 -18.05 -19.19 -5.01
N GLU A 21 -17.55 -18.41 -5.97
CA GLU A 21 -16.59 -17.33 -5.76
C GLU A 21 -17.33 -16.01 -5.51
N ILE A 22 -17.13 -15.43 -4.33
CA ILE A 22 -17.68 -14.11 -3.99
C ILE A 22 -16.55 -13.10 -3.95
N GLN A 23 -16.60 -12.11 -4.85
CA GLN A 23 -15.68 -10.98 -4.81
C GLN A 23 -16.07 -10.04 -3.65
N ALA A 24 -15.24 -10.01 -2.61
CA ALA A 24 -15.43 -9.21 -1.40
C ALA A 24 -14.78 -7.83 -1.49
N GLY A 25 -13.83 -7.65 -2.40
CA GLY A 25 -13.10 -6.39 -2.55
C GLY A 25 -11.95 -6.46 -3.54
N GLU A 26 -11.15 -5.41 -3.55
CA GLU A 26 -10.02 -5.25 -4.46
C GLU A 26 -8.90 -4.40 -3.84
N ILE A 27 -7.68 -4.64 -4.31
CA ILE A 27 -6.47 -3.90 -3.94
C ILE A 27 -5.81 -3.46 -5.23
N LEU A 28 -5.59 -2.15 -5.38
CA LEU A 28 -4.87 -1.58 -6.51
C LEU A 28 -3.53 -1.06 -6.02
N GLY A 29 -2.47 -1.48 -6.70
CA GLY A 29 -1.14 -0.92 -6.51
C GLY A 29 -0.40 -0.73 -7.83
N TYR A 30 0.76 -0.08 -7.73
CA TYR A 30 1.68 0.13 -8.82
C TYR A 30 3.02 -0.46 -8.43
N TRP A 31 3.49 -1.42 -9.23
CA TRP A 31 4.77 -2.07 -9.06
C TRP A 31 5.81 -1.35 -9.90
N ILE A 32 6.89 -0.92 -9.25
CA ILE A 32 7.92 -0.05 -9.81
C ILE A 32 9.22 -0.83 -9.82
N THR A 33 9.84 -0.93 -11.00
CA THR A 33 11.14 -1.60 -11.19
C THR A 33 12.16 -0.70 -11.88
N CYS A 34 11.87 0.60 -11.96
CA CYS A 34 12.73 1.58 -12.58
C CYS A 34 13.77 2.07 -11.57
N ASP A 35 15.03 2.10 -12.01
CA ASP A 35 16.18 2.51 -11.21
C ASP A 35 16.48 4.02 -11.35
N ASP A 36 15.76 4.71 -12.25
CA ASP A 36 15.87 6.14 -12.50
C ASP A 36 14.67 6.89 -11.89
N PRO A 37 14.87 7.65 -10.80
CA PRO A 37 13.81 8.43 -10.17
C PRO A 37 13.10 9.40 -11.13
N ASP A 38 13.80 10.00 -12.09
CA ASP A 38 13.20 10.97 -13.01
C ASP A 38 12.20 10.29 -13.96
N GLU A 39 12.50 9.06 -14.39
CA GLU A 39 11.60 8.25 -15.22
C GLU A 39 10.39 7.77 -14.41
N VAL A 40 10.57 7.39 -13.14
CA VAL A 40 9.45 7.03 -12.24
C VAL A 40 8.48 8.20 -12.10
N VAL A 41 9.01 9.40 -11.87
CA VAL A 41 8.19 10.62 -11.75
C VAL A 41 7.45 10.91 -13.05
N TYR A 42 8.13 10.82 -14.20
CA TYR A 42 7.50 11.02 -15.51
C TYR A 42 6.36 10.03 -15.78
N LEU A 43 6.57 8.75 -15.50
CA LEU A 43 5.55 7.72 -15.70
C LEU A 43 4.38 7.87 -14.72
N ALA A 44 4.66 8.25 -13.46
CA ALA A 44 3.62 8.44 -12.46
C ALA A 44 2.65 9.59 -12.81
N ASP A 45 3.17 10.68 -13.40
CA ASP A 45 2.37 11.81 -13.90
C ASP A 45 1.29 11.37 -14.91
N GLN A 46 1.59 10.34 -15.71
CA GLN A 46 0.67 9.82 -16.72
C GLN A 46 -0.39 8.86 -16.15
N LEU A 47 -0.18 8.32 -14.94
CA LEU A 47 -1.01 7.24 -14.38
C LEU A 47 -2.02 7.78 -13.37
N ASN A 48 -1.55 8.49 -12.35
CA ASN A 48 -2.36 8.87 -11.21
C ASN A 48 -1.70 10.04 -10.47
N GLN A 49 -2.46 11.11 -10.24
CA GLN A 49 -1.95 12.31 -9.57
C GLN A 49 -1.46 12.02 -8.14
N ASP A 50 -2.18 11.22 -7.35
CA ASP A 50 -1.77 10.90 -5.98
C ASP A 50 -0.46 10.10 -5.97
N PHE A 51 -0.32 9.19 -6.93
CA PHE A 51 0.90 8.43 -7.14
C PHE A 51 2.05 9.35 -7.51
N PHE A 52 1.87 10.22 -8.50
CA PHE A 52 2.84 11.23 -8.92
C PHE A 52 3.35 12.07 -7.75
N GLU A 53 2.44 12.66 -6.98
CA GLU A 53 2.81 13.50 -5.84
C GLU A 53 3.52 12.69 -4.74
N THR A 54 3.20 11.40 -4.61
CA THR A 54 3.88 10.51 -3.67
C THR A 54 5.28 10.11 -4.14
N VAL A 55 5.50 9.85 -5.44
CA VAL A 55 6.83 9.44 -5.91
C VAL A 55 7.83 10.60 -5.94
N GLN A 56 7.36 11.83 -6.10
CA GLN A 56 8.22 13.03 -6.07
C GLN A 56 8.99 13.18 -4.75
N ILE A 57 8.47 12.63 -3.66
CA ILE A 57 9.09 12.75 -2.34
C ILE A 57 10.03 11.59 -2.01
N LEU A 58 10.03 10.51 -2.81
CA LEU A 58 10.87 9.33 -2.56
C LEU A 58 12.37 9.67 -2.44
N PRO A 59 12.94 10.56 -3.28
CA PRO A 59 14.34 10.97 -3.13
C PRO A 59 14.66 11.66 -1.81
N ASP A 60 13.66 12.31 -1.17
CA ASP A 60 13.81 13.01 0.11
C ASP A 60 13.62 12.09 1.33
N LEU A 61 13.10 10.87 1.12
CA LEU A 61 13.12 9.84 2.14
C LEU A 61 14.57 9.35 2.21
N GLU A 62 15.31 9.69 3.28
CA GLU A 62 16.73 9.35 3.54
C GLU A 62 17.01 7.82 3.66
N ASP A 63 16.33 7.00 2.88
CA ASP A 63 16.42 5.56 2.85
C ASP A 63 17.01 5.16 1.49
N GLU A 64 18.33 4.90 1.47
CA GLU A 64 19.05 4.45 0.27
C GLU A 64 18.41 3.21 -0.38
N PHE A 65 17.56 2.48 0.36
CA PHE A 65 16.76 1.36 -0.13
C PHE A 65 15.69 1.76 -1.15
N ALA A 66 15.18 3.00 -1.14
CA ALA A 66 14.03 3.40 -1.95
C ALA A 66 14.33 3.49 -3.45
N ILE A 67 15.59 3.68 -3.85
CA ILE A 67 15.97 4.03 -5.23
C ILE A 67 16.45 2.81 -6.04
N CYS A 68 16.95 1.76 -5.37
CA CYS A 68 17.59 0.63 -6.05
C CYS A 68 16.83 -0.70 -5.93
N GLN A 69 15.65 -0.70 -5.31
CA GLN A 69 14.84 -1.91 -5.14
C GLN A 69 13.46 -1.75 -5.76
N PRO A 70 12.88 -2.85 -6.26
CA PRO A 70 11.50 -2.83 -6.67
C PRO A 70 10.57 -2.34 -5.55
N ALA A 71 9.65 -1.45 -5.90
CA ALA A 71 8.81 -0.75 -4.95
C ALA A 71 7.32 -0.93 -5.27
N LEU A 72 6.50 -1.06 -4.24
CA LEU A 72 5.05 -1.18 -4.36
C LEU A 72 4.36 0.04 -3.77
N TYR A 73 3.75 0.86 -4.63
CA TYR A 73 2.80 1.88 -4.20
C TYR A 73 1.41 1.27 -4.09
N ILE A 74 0.78 1.32 -2.91
CA ILE A 74 -0.60 0.87 -2.76
C ILE A 74 -1.54 2.07 -2.84
N SER A 75 -2.31 2.12 -3.93
CA SER A 75 -3.22 3.23 -4.21
C SER A 75 -4.58 3.06 -3.53
N GLN A 76 -5.11 1.84 -3.49
CA GLN A 76 -6.45 1.58 -2.98
C GLN A 76 -6.55 0.20 -2.33
N VAL A 77 -7.24 0.15 -1.20
CA VAL A 77 -7.75 -1.09 -0.59
C VAL A 77 -9.24 -0.88 -0.39
N PHE A 78 -10.06 -1.59 -1.17
CA PHE A 78 -11.51 -1.53 -1.09
C PHE A 78 -12.07 -2.88 -0.62
N LEU A 79 -13.06 -2.80 0.26
CA LEU A 79 -13.82 -3.96 0.71
C LEU A 79 -15.29 -3.56 0.74
N GLU A 80 -16.13 -4.45 0.22
CA GLU A 80 -17.58 -4.26 0.23
C GLU A 80 -18.10 -4.12 1.66
N PRO A 81 -19.10 -3.25 1.92
CA PRO A 81 -19.55 -2.92 3.26
C PRO A 81 -19.86 -4.12 4.16
N GLN A 82 -20.48 -5.17 3.61
CA GLN A 82 -20.87 -6.37 4.34
C GLN A 82 -19.69 -7.21 4.85
N TRP A 83 -18.49 -7.04 4.27
CA TRP A 83 -17.29 -7.80 4.66
C TRP A 83 -16.35 -7.02 5.60
N ARG A 84 -16.69 -5.76 5.92
CA ARG A 84 -15.85 -4.90 6.77
C ARG A 84 -15.88 -5.37 8.22
N GLY A 85 -14.72 -5.28 8.90
CA GLY A 85 -14.59 -5.59 10.33
C GLY A 85 -14.06 -6.99 10.64
N HIS A 86 -13.85 -7.83 9.62
CA HIS A 86 -13.43 -9.24 9.78
C HIS A 86 -11.93 -9.48 9.56
N SER A 87 -11.06 -8.48 9.74
CA SER A 87 -9.62 -8.54 9.40
C SER A 87 -9.28 -8.89 7.93
N LEU A 88 -10.26 -9.24 7.10
CA LEU A 88 -10.09 -9.61 5.68
C LEU A 88 -9.24 -8.62 4.90
N ALA A 89 -9.51 -7.32 5.03
CA ALA A 89 -8.72 -6.29 4.36
C ALA A 89 -7.27 -6.22 4.88
N LEU A 90 -7.00 -6.57 6.14
CA LEU A 90 -5.64 -6.59 6.67
C LEU A 90 -4.88 -7.79 6.10
N GLU A 91 -5.45 -8.98 6.22
CA GLU A 91 -4.83 -10.23 5.78
C GLU A 91 -4.63 -10.26 4.26
N SER A 92 -5.64 -9.84 3.50
CA SER A 92 -5.55 -9.77 2.03
C SER A 92 -4.48 -8.79 1.57
N THR A 93 -4.35 -7.64 2.24
CA THR A 93 -3.28 -6.68 1.92
C THR A 93 -1.91 -7.22 2.29
N ALA A 94 -1.76 -7.90 3.42
CA ALA A 94 -0.50 -8.54 3.78
C ALA A 94 -0.08 -9.61 2.76
N LEU A 95 -1.03 -10.45 2.30
CA LEU A 95 -0.78 -11.43 1.24
C LEU A 95 -0.45 -10.76 -0.09
N TYR A 96 -1.20 -9.72 -0.46
CA TYR A 96 -0.94 -8.94 -1.67
C TYR A 96 0.48 -8.38 -1.69
N ILE A 97 0.90 -7.78 -0.57
CA ILE A 97 2.28 -7.30 -0.39
C ILE A 97 3.27 -8.46 -0.44
N HIS A 98 3.00 -9.59 0.22
CA HIS A 98 3.90 -10.75 0.21
C HIS A 98 4.17 -11.26 -1.21
N PHE A 99 3.15 -11.33 -2.07
CA PHE A 99 3.36 -11.84 -3.43
C PHE A 99 4.11 -10.86 -4.34
N LEU A 100 4.05 -9.56 -4.07
CA LEU A 100 4.61 -8.53 -4.95
C LEU A 100 5.92 -7.95 -4.44
N ALA A 101 6.03 -7.69 -3.15
CA ALA A 101 7.06 -6.85 -2.55
C ALA A 101 7.62 -7.45 -1.25
N ASN A 102 7.69 -8.78 -1.12
CA ASN A 102 8.34 -9.40 0.03
C ASN A 102 9.84 -9.06 0.04
N HIS A 103 10.30 -8.53 1.18
CA HIS A 103 11.59 -7.86 1.38
C HIS A 103 11.82 -6.60 0.55
N GLY A 104 10.78 -6.09 -0.11
CA GLY A 104 10.84 -4.89 -0.94
C GLY A 104 10.49 -3.61 -0.19
N PHE A 105 10.42 -2.52 -0.94
CA PHE A 105 9.98 -1.23 -0.46
C PHE A 105 8.49 -1.04 -0.71
N ILE A 106 7.72 -0.67 0.32
CA ILE A 106 6.29 -0.43 0.20
C ILE A 106 6.01 0.98 0.67
N PHE A 107 5.18 1.70 -0.06
CA PHE A 107 4.79 3.05 0.31
C PHE A 107 3.36 3.35 -0.15
N PHE A 108 2.75 4.34 0.48
CA PHE A 108 1.42 4.80 0.14
C PHE A 108 1.12 6.17 0.77
N SER A 109 0.10 6.85 0.26
CA SER A 109 -0.44 8.07 0.86
C SER A 109 -1.73 7.76 1.64
N PRO A 110 -1.79 7.96 2.99
CA PRO A 110 -3.00 7.73 3.76
C PRO A 110 -4.17 8.63 3.35
N ALA A 111 -3.94 9.72 2.64
CA ALA A 111 -5.00 10.53 2.06
C ALA A 111 -4.44 11.27 0.85
N PRO A 112 -5.16 11.22 -0.30
CA PRO A 112 -4.79 11.98 -1.48
C PRO A 112 -4.42 13.42 -1.14
N PRO A 113 -3.32 13.93 -1.72
CA PRO A 113 -3.02 15.35 -1.65
C PRO A 113 -4.10 16.17 -2.38
N GLY A 114 -4.15 17.48 -2.12
CA GLY A 114 -5.16 18.37 -2.72
C GLY A 114 -6.57 18.35 -2.10
N VAL A 115 -6.89 17.41 -1.20
CA VAL A 115 -8.15 17.46 -0.43
C VAL A 115 -8.07 18.55 0.64
N ARG A 116 -9.04 19.46 0.67
CA ARG A 116 -9.13 20.54 1.68
C ARG A 116 -8.99 19.98 3.10
N GLU A 117 -8.20 20.66 3.91
CA GLU A 117 -8.06 20.30 5.32
C GLU A 117 -9.42 20.38 6.02
N SER A 118 -9.80 19.26 6.63
CA SER A 118 -11.04 19.14 7.39
C SER A 118 -10.80 18.20 8.58
N PRO A 119 -11.56 18.35 9.67
CA PRO A 119 -11.50 17.40 10.79
C PRO A 119 -11.79 15.96 10.37
N GLU A 120 -12.55 15.76 9.29
CA GLU A 120 -12.81 14.44 8.72
C GLU A 120 -11.58 13.85 8.03
N ARG A 121 -10.84 14.67 7.26
CA ARG A 121 -9.59 14.27 6.61
C ARG A 121 -8.55 13.83 7.65
N GLU A 122 -8.36 14.59 8.72
CA GLU A 122 -7.44 14.21 9.80
C GLU A 122 -7.82 12.89 10.47
N ARG A 123 -9.13 12.68 10.72
CA ARG A 123 -9.65 11.42 11.27
C ARG A 123 -9.40 10.26 10.30
N GLN A 124 -9.59 10.47 9.00
CA GLN A 124 -9.32 9.48 7.97
C GLN A 124 -7.84 9.10 7.93
N ILE A 125 -6.94 10.10 7.86
CA ILE A 125 -5.48 9.90 7.92
C ILE A 125 -5.12 9.10 9.17
N LYS A 126 -5.62 9.49 10.35
CA LYS A 126 -5.35 8.78 11.60
C LYS A 126 -5.83 7.32 11.58
N ARG A 127 -7.01 7.05 11.02
CA ARG A 127 -7.56 5.70 10.88
C ARG A 127 -6.71 4.85 9.93
N LEU A 128 -6.34 5.40 8.77
CA LEU A 128 -5.53 4.70 7.78
C LEU A 128 -4.12 4.45 8.32
N ARG A 129 -3.46 5.44 8.93
CA ARG A 129 -2.16 5.26 9.60
C ARG A 129 -2.20 4.13 10.64
N ARG A 130 -3.29 4.01 11.40
CA ARG A 130 -3.46 2.89 12.35
C ARG A 130 -3.60 1.55 11.62
N TYR A 131 -4.38 1.49 10.54
CA TYR A 131 -4.52 0.29 9.71
C TYR A 131 -3.15 -0.16 9.17
N TRP A 132 -2.40 0.75 8.55
CA TRP A 132 -1.10 0.43 7.95
C TRP A 132 -0.01 0.07 8.97
N ARG A 133 -0.04 0.67 10.18
CA ARG A 133 0.80 0.20 11.29
C ARG A 133 0.47 -1.22 11.74
N LYS A 134 -0.77 -1.70 11.55
CA LYS A 134 -1.08 -3.11 11.81
C LYS A 134 -0.46 -4.04 10.78
N LEU A 135 -0.21 -3.53 9.57
CA LEU A 135 0.55 -4.21 8.52
C LEU A 135 2.07 -4.14 8.74
N GLY A 136 2.57 -3.53 9.81
CA GLY A 136 4.02 -3.40 10.01
C GLY A 136 4.66 -2.26 9.23
N ILE A 137 3.87 -1.32 8.70
CA ILE A 137 4.37 -0.13 8.03
C ILE A 137 4.45 1.02 9.02
N HIS A 138 5.66 1.43 9.39
CA HIS A 138 5.89 2.27 10.57
C HIS A 138 6.37 3.69 10.26
N HIS A 139 7.13 3.88 9.18
CA HIS A 139 7.66 5.20 8.83
C HIS A 139 6.54 6.09 8.29
N TYR A 140 6.60 7.38 8.65
CA TYR A 140 5.59 8.35 8.27
C TYR A 140 6.20 9.75 8.19
N ASN A 141 6.05 10.40 7.05
CA ASN A 141 6.37 11.79 6.83
C ASN A 141 5.06 12.60 6.94
N PRO A 142 4.88 13.43 7.98
CA PRO A 142 3.67 14.25 8.15
C PRO A 142 3.55 15.40 7.16
N GLU A 143 4.67 15.93 6.65
CA GLU A 143 4.69 17.05 5.72
C GLU A 143 4.10 16.64 4.37
N HIS A 144 4.47 15.46 3.89
CA HIS A 144 3.99 14.93 2.61
C HIS A 144 2.82 13.95 2.76
N ASN A 145 2.43 13.59 3.99
CA ASN A 145 1.43 12.56 4.27
C ASN A 145 1.75 11.24 3.53
N VAL A 146 2.95 10.72 3.72
CA VAL A 146 3.37 9.45 3.12
C VAL A 146 3.87 8.51 4.20
N MET A 147 3.52 7.23 4.05
CA MET A 147 4.02 6.16 4.89
C MET A 147 4.77 5.16 4.05
N TRP A 148 5.82 4.56 4.62
CA TRP A 148 6.63 3.56 3.95
C TRP A 148 7.24 2.56 4.91
N GLN A 149 7.72 1.46 4.33
CA GLN A 149 8.52 0.45 5.01
C GLN A 149 9.50 -0.16 4.00
N ALA A 150 10.78 -0.09 4.30
CA ALA A 150 11.81 -0.87 3.61
C ALA A 150 11.91 -2.27 4.22
N GLY A 151 12.26 -3.26 3.39
CA GLY A 151 12.56 -4.63 3.83
C GLY A 151 11.36 -5.37 4.43
N TRP A 152 10.13 -4.97 4.10
CA TRP A 152 8.93 -5.54 4.71
C TRP A 152 8.86 -7.05 4.48
N SER A 153 8.55 -7.81 5.53
CA SER A 153 8.53 -9.27 5.49
C SER A 153 7.21 -9.83 6.03
N TYR A 154 6.64 -10.78 5.30
CA TYR A 154 5.41 -11.46 5.73
C TYR A 154 5.61 -12.24 7.04
N ASN A 155 6.79 -12.86 7.24
CA ASN A 155 7.08 -13.62 8.45
C ASN A 155 7.15 -12.72 9.68
N GLU A 156 7.83 -11.58 9.58
CA GLU A 156 7.91 -10.60 10.67
C GLU A 156 6.52 -10.03 11.00
N TRP A 157 5.72 -9.79 9.96
CA TRP A 157 4.33 -9.37 10.14
C TRP A 157 3.50 -10.43 10.88
N LEU A 158 3.57 -11.71 10.49
CA LEU A 158 2.88 -12.81 11.17
C LEU A 158 3.28 -12.94 12.64
N GLU A 159 4.59 -12.90 12.93
CA GLU A 159 5.10 -12.92 14.30
C GLU A 159 4.55 -11.76 15.14
N SER A 160 4.45 -10.57 14.54
CA SER A 160 3.88 -9.40 15.19
C SER A 160 2.37 -9.50 15.45
N GLN A 161 1.63 -10.28 14.65
CA GLN A 161 0.20 -10.53 14.90
C GLN A 161 0.01 -11.55 16.02
N ALA A 162 0.82 -12.63 16.03
CA ALA A 162 0.74 -13.67 17.07
C ALA A 162 1.02 -13.16 18.49
N GLN A 163 1.73 -12.04 18.63
CA GLN A 163 1.98 -11.38 19.93
C GLN A 163 0.84 -10.47 20.40
N ARG A 164 -0.17 -10.20 19.56
CA ARG A 164 -1.30 -9.32 19.88
C ARG A 164 -2.54 -10.05 20.36
N ASP A 165 -2.57 -11.37 20.21
CA ASP A 165 -3.59 -12.29 20.72
C ASP A 165 -3.18 -12.85 22.09
#